data_AF-A0A7X7KZN9-F1
#
_entry.id   AF-A0A7X7KZN9-F1
#
_cell.length_a   1.000
_cell.length_b   1.000
_cell.length_c   1.000
_cell.angle_alpha   90.00
_cell.angle_beta   90.00
_cell.angle_gamma   90.00
#
_symmetry.space_group_name_H-M   'P 1'
#
loop_
_entity.id
_entity.type
_entity.pdbx_description
1 polymer ?
#
loop_
_entity_poly.entity_id
_entity_poly.type
_entity_poly.pdbx_seq_one_letter_code
_entity_poly.pdbx_strand_id
1 'polypeptide(L)' 'MNVYITCDIEGCADVTHPEECSVAYSDYAAAREQMTLEVAAA' A
#
# COMPACT_ATOMS: atom_id res chain seq x y z
N MET A 1 -17.18 -14.17 -13.53
CA MET A 1 -16.60 -14.68 -12.27
C MET A 1 -16.22 -13.47 -11.46
N ASN A 2 -16.66 -13.36 -10.21
CA ASN A 2 -16.30 -12.23 -9.35
C ASN A 2 -15.06 -12.62 -8.55
N VAL A 3 -14.08 -11.72 -8.48
CA VAL A 3 -12.85 -11.89 -7.70
C VAL A 3 -12.80 -10.76 -6.68
N TYR A 4 -12.51 -11.12 -5.42
CA TYR A 4 -12.36 -10.17 -4.33
C TYR A 4 -10.89 -10.11 -3.95
N ILE A 5 -10.36 -8.89 -3.91
CA ILE A 5 -8.96 -8.61 -3.56
C ILE A 5 -8.97 -7.78 -2.28
N THR A 6 -8.19 -8.20 -1.30
CA THR A 6 -7.90 -7.43 -0.08
C THR A 6 -6.45 -7.00 -0.14
N CYS A 7 -6.17 -5.76 0.25
CA CYS A 7 -4.82 -5.19 0.26
C CYS A 7 -4.59 -4.45 1.58
N ASP A 8 -3.31 -4.36 1.96
CA ASP A 8 -2.84 -3.70 3.18
C ASP A 8 -1.48 -3.05 2.89
N ILE A 9 -1.25 -1.83 3.40
CA ILE A 9 -0.06 -1.04 3.01
C ILE A 9 1.23 -1.69 3.52
N GLU A 10 1.21 -2.28 4.72
CA GLU A 10 2.34 -2.94 5.37
C GLU A 10 2.92 -4.09 4.53
N GLY A 11 2.12 -4.65 3.62
CA GLY A 11 2.52 -5.73 2.72
C GLY A 11 3.00 -5.28 1.35
N CYS A 12 2.94 -3.98 1.04
CA CYS A 12 3.31 -3.45 -0.27
C CYS A 12 4.82 -3.46 -0.48
N ALA A 13 5.24 -3.66 -1.74
CA ALA A 13 6.64 -3.47 -2.10
C ALA A 13 7.10 -2.05 -1.74
N ASP A 14 8.39 -1.94 -1.39
CA ASP A 14 9.05 -0.71 -0.96
C ASP A 14 8.56 -0.09 0.37
N VAL A 15 7.59 -0.71 1.05
CA VAL A 15 7.28 -0.43 2.46
C VAL A 15 8.23 -1.26 3.33
N THR A 16 9.08 -0.58 4.09
CA THR A 16 10.16 -1.18 4.88
C THR A 16 10.03 -0.91 6.38
N HIS A 17 9.26 0.12 6.76
CA HIS A 17 9.08 0.53 8.13
C HIS A 17 7.58 0.80 8.44
N PRO A 18 7.08 0.47 9.65
CA PRO A 18 5.69 0.69 10.01
C PRO A 18 5.23 2.15 9.93
N GLU A 19 6.13 3.11 10.15
CA GLU A 19 5.85 4.54 10.13
C GLU A 19 5.37 5.02 8.75
N GLU A 20 5.85 4.38 7.67
CA GLU A 20 5.48 4.68 6.29
C GLU A 20 3.99 4.36 6.03
N CYS A 21 3.38 3.49 6.85
CA CYS A 21 1.98 3.10 6.76
C CYS A 21 1.04 4.08 7.50
N SER A 22 1.59 5.04 8.24
CA SER A 22 0.83 5.94 9.10
C SER A 22 0.64 7.32 8.47
N VAL A 23 -0.62 7.77 8.43
CA VAL A 23 -1.04 9.11 7.94
C VAL A 23 -0.32 10.28 8.60
N ALA A 24 0.33 10.07 9.74
CA ALA A 24 1.06 11.10 10.47
C ALA A 24 2.45 11.39 9.88
N TYR A 25 2.96 10.52 8.99
CA TYR A 25 4.30 10.61 8.41
C TYR A 25 4.25 11.02 6.93
N SER A 26 5.31 11.65 6.46
CA SER A 26 5.41 12.17 5.09
C SER A 26 5.34 11.08 4.03
N ASP A 27 5.84 9.89 4.35
CA ASP A 27 6.00 8.78 3.40
C ASP A 27 4.68 8.06 3.10
N TYR A 28 3.64 8.30 3.91
CA TYR A 28 2.32 7.69 3.74
C TYR A 28 1.71 7.94 2.36
N ALA A 29 1.91 9.12 1.79
CA ALA A 29 1.39 9.43 0.47
C ALA A 29 2.01 8.53 -0.60
N ALA A 30 3.32 8.30 -0.53
CA ALA A 30 4.04 7.43 -1.45
C ALA A 30 3.69 5.95 -1.23
N ALA A 31 3.66 5.49 0.03
CA ALA A 31 3.25 4.12 0.36
C ALA A 31 1.83 3.80 -0.13
N ARG A 32 0.89 4.75 0.00
CA ARG A 32 -0.48 4.61 -0.51
C ARG A 32 -0.55 4.59 -2.04
N GLU A 33 0.27 5.39 -2.72
CA GLU A 33 0.37 5.38 -4.19
C GLU A 33 0.88 4.02 -4.67
N GLN A 34 1.92 3.49 -4.02
CA GLN A 34 2.48 2.18 -4.32
C GLN A 34 1.46 1.05 -4.12
N MET A 35 0.72 1.05 -3.01
CA MET A 35 -0.39 0.10 -2.79
C MET A 35 -1.43 0.16 -3.92
N THR A 36 -1.77 1.37 -4.37
CA THR A 36 -2.75 1.56 -5.45
C THR A 36 -2.26 0.96 -6.76
N LEU A 37 -0.98 1.12 -7.08
CA LEU A 37 -0.35 0.54 -8.27
C LEU A 37 -0.30 -0.99 -8.22
N GLU A 38 0.05 -1.57 -7.07
CA GLU A 38 0.06 -3.02 -6.88
C GLU A 38 -1.33 -3.64 -7.03
N VAL A 39 -2.36 -3.04 -6.42
CA VAL A 39 -3.73 -3.53 -6.54
C VAL A 39 -4.24 -3.44 -7.97
N ALA A 40 -3.86 -2.40 -8.71
CA ALA A 40 -4.24 -2.26 -10.12
C ALA A 40 -3.53 -3.27 -11.04
N ALA A 41 -2.40 -3.82 -10.61
CA ALA A 41 -1.65 -4.84 -11.36
C ALA A 41 -2.17 -6.27 -11.12
N ALA A 42 -2.93 -6.49 -10.04
CA ALA A 42 -3.55 -7.77 -9.69
C ALA A 42 -4.90 -7.98 -10.40
#